data_AF-A0A0M3REB4-F1
#
_entry.id   AF-A0A0M3REB4-F1
#
_cell.length_a   1.000
_cell.length_b   1.000
_cell.length_c   1.000
_cell.angle_alpha   90.00
_cell.angle_beta   90.00
_cell.angle_gamma   90.00
#
_symmetry.space_group_name_H-M   'P 1'
#
loop_
_entity.id
_entity.type
_entity.pdbx_description
1 polymer ?
#
loop_
_entity_poly.entity_id
_entity_poly.type
_entity_poly.pdbx_seq_one_letter_code
_entity_poly.pdbx_strand_id
1 'polypeptide(L)'
;MKNDRGVTLIELLAALSLILVVSGLLYGVLIGTNKNYDTISEKGNLNREANLILATITNYHHKQELHTVEADKSETYVLKYDPLLKKGFIGKSSATLVPLQPNTKTMYIEIDGASFSGEKKINTADPLYIYLKVENQQNQTYEIETIIKQY
;
A
#
# COMPACT_ATOMS: atom_id res chain seq x y z
N MET A 1 -52.23 46.48 17.67
CA MET A 1 -51.19 46.87 18.65
C MET A 1 -49.94 46.06 18.33
N LYS A 2 -48.84 46.72 17.94
CA LYS A 2 -47.56 46.06 17.62
C LYS A 2 -46.75 45.93 18.92
N ASN A 3 -46.27 44.72 19.21
CA ASN A 3 -45.47 44.40 20.38
C ASN A 3 -43.99 44.67 20.06
N ASP A 4 -43.48 45.85 20.42
CA ASP A 4 -42.08 46.26 20.23
C ASP A 4 -41.19 45.78 21.38
N ARG A 5 -41.06 44.45 21.55
CA ARG A 5 -40.04 43.89 22.45
C ARG A 5 -38.72 43.81 21.68
N GLY A 6 -37.79 44.70 22.00
CA GLY A 6 -36.42 44.66 21.48
C GLY A 6 -35.65 43.45 22.03
N VAL A 7 -34.61 43.01 21.30
CA VAL A 7 -33.69 41.96 21.76
C VAL A 7 -32.92 42.48 22.97
N THR A 8 -32.96 41.74 24.08
CA THR A 8 -32.17 42.10 25.26
C THR A 8 -30.70 41.70 25.07
N LEU A 9 -29.78 42.43 25.71
CA LEU A 9 -28.35 42.14 25.65
C LEU A 9 -28.02 40.70 26.08
N ILE A 10 -28.77 40.20 27.07
CA ILE A 10 -28.60 38.85 27.64
C ILE A 10 -29.04 37.79 26.63
N GLU A 11 -30.15 38.00 25.92
CA GLU A 11 -30.60 37.08 24.85
C GLU A 11 -29.58 37.02 23.70
N LEU A 12 -29.00 38.17 23.31
CA LEU A 12 -27.96 38.21 22.29
C LEU A 12 -26.70 37.46 22.74
N LEU A 13 -26.27 37.66 24.00
CA LEU A 13 -25.09 37.00 24.55
C LEU A 13 -25.31 35.48 24.64
N ALA A 14 -26.48 35.04 25.11
CA ALA A 14 -26.83 33.63 25.18
C ALA A 14 -26.82 32.97 23.78
N ALA A 15 -27.39 33.66 22.77
CA ALA A 15 -27.37 33.17 21.40
C ALA A 15 -25.94 33.05 20.84
N LEU A 16 -25.09 34.06 21.07
CA LEU A 16 -23.69 34.04 20.64
C LEU A 16 -22.89 32.93 21.34
N SER A 17 -23.10 32.72 22.64
CA SER A 17 -22.48 31.63 23.39
C SER A 17 -22.87 30.26 22.83
N LEU A 18 -24.16 30.06 22.50
CA LEU A 18 -24.62 28.82 21.89
C LEU A 18 -24.00 28.59 20.51
N ILE A 19 -23.93 29.63 19.67
CA ILE A 19 -23.31 29.54 18.34
C ILE A 19 -21.83 29.15 18.46
N LEU A 20 -21.09 29.74 19.40
CA LEU A 20 -19.67 29.41 19.62
C LEU A 20 -19.48 27.96 20.05
N VAL A 21 -20.29 27.47 20.98
CA VAL A 21 -20.24 26.07 21.44
C VAL A 21 -20.54 25.14 20.26
N VAL A 22 -21.63 25.38 19.53
CA VAL A 22 -22.02 24.55 18.38
C VAL A 22 -20.95 24.58 17.28
N SER A 23 -20.41 25.76 16.96
CA SER A 23 -19.37 25.90 15.93
C SER A 23 -18.08 25.21 16.32
N GLY A 24 -17.67 25.29 17.59
CA GLY A 24 -16.50 24.59 18.10
C GLY A 24 -16.64 23.07 18.01
N LEU A 25 -17.81 22.54 18.34
CA LEU A 25 -18.12 21.12 18.19
C LEU A 25 -18.07 20.67 16.73
N LEU A 26 -18.71 21.42 15.83
CA LEU A 26 -18.70 21.12 14.39
C LEU A 26 -17.28 21.12 13.81
N TYR A 27 -16.47 22.11 14.19
CA TYR A 27 -15.09 22.23 13.72
C TYR A 27 -14.21 21.08 14.24
N GLY A 28 -14.38 20.69 15.51
CA GLY A 28 -13.67 19.56 16.10
C GLY A 28 -13.97 18.25 15.35
N VAL A 29 -15.24 17.99 15.06
CA VAL A 29 -15.66 16.80 14.29
C VAL A 29 -15.11 16.82 12.87
N LEU A 30 -15.17 17.97 12.18
CA LEU A 30 -14.67 18.11 10.81
C LEU A 30 -13.17 17.79 10.73
N ILE A 31 -12.35 18.39 11.60
CA ILE A 31 -10.91 18.14 11.64
C ILE A 31 -10.60 16.68 11.97
N GLY A 32 -11.29 16.12 12.97
CA GLY A 32 -11.10 14.73 13.36
C GLY A 32 -11.39 13.77 12.22
N THR A 33 -12.47 14.04 11.48
CA THR A 33 -12.90 13.22 10.34
C THR A 33 -11.90 13.28 9.19
N ASN A 34 -11.43 14.47 8.82
CA ASN A 34 -10.44 14.62 7.74
C ASN A 34 -9.12 13.90 8.05
N LYS A 35 -8.57 14.08 9.26
CA LYS A 35 -7.33 13.40 9.65
C LYS A 35 -7.46 11.87 9.64
N ASN A 36 -8.61 11.37 10.07
CA ASN A 36 -8.89 9.94 10.06
C ASN A 36 -9.05 9.42 8.61
N TYR A 37 -9.73 10.17 7.76
CA TYR A 37 -9.89 9.85 6.35
C TYR A 37 -8.54 9.73 5.64
N ASP A 38 -7.64 10.70 5.81
CA ASP A 38 -6.31 10.67 5.21
C ASP A 38 -5.52 9.41 5.63
N THR A 39 -5.58 9.09 6.92
CA THR A 39 -4.90 7.90 7.47
C THR A 39 -5.47 6.59 6.90
N ILE A 40 -6.79 6.50 6.77
CA ILE A 40 -7.46 5.33 6.20
C ILE A 40 -7.14 5.19 4.72
N SER A 41 -7.19 6.30 3.98
CA SER A 41 -6.88 6.37 2.55
C SER A 41 -5.45 5.90 2.27
N GLU A 42 -4.47 6.38 3.04
CA GLU A 42 -3.07 5.96 2.90
C GLU A 42 -2.85 4.48 3.20
N LYS A 43 -3.48 3.95 4.25
CA LYS A 43 -3.47 2.50 4.53
C LYS A 43 -4.10 1.69 3.39
N GLY A 44 -5.20 2.16 2.82
CA GLY A 44 -5.83 1.55 1.65
C GLY A 44 -4.90 1.54 0.43
N ASN A 45 -4.18 2.64 0.20
CA ASN A 45 -3.19 2.73 -0.88
C ASN A 45 -2.00 1.78 -0.67
N LEU A 46 -1.48 1.64 0.55
CA LEU A 46 -0.43 0.67 0.88
C LEU A 46 -0.89 -0.76 0.64
N ASN A 47 -2.09 -1.11 1.10
CA ASN A 47 -2.68 -2.43 0.89
C ASN A 47 -2.83 -2.75 -0.61
N ARG A 48 -3.43 -1.85 -1.39
CA ARG A 48 -3.57 -2.00 -2.85
C ARG A 48 -2.24 -2.24 -3.54
N GLU A 49 -1.20 -1.52 -3.13
CA GLU A 49 0.12 -1.63 -3.74
C GLU A 49 0.83 -2.93 -3.41
N ALA A 50 0.80 -3.34 -2.14
CA ALA A 50 1.35 -4.63 -1.74
C ALA A 50 0.64 -5.79 -2.47
N ASN A 51 -0.68 -5.70 -2.65
CA ASN A 51 -1.44 -6.68 -3.45
C ASN A 51 -1.09 -6.64 -4.94
N LEU A 52 -0.82 -5.47 -5.52
CA LEU A 52 -0.36 -5.37 -6.91
C LEU A 52 1.02 -6.00 -7.10
N ILE A 53 1.95 -5.78 -6.15
CA ILE A 53 3.25 -6.44 -6.13
C ILE A 53 3.07 -7.95 -6.06
N LEU A 54 2.28 -8.42 -5.08
CA LEU A 54 2.03 -9.85 -4.89
C LEU A 54 1.36 -10.48 -6.12
N ALA A 55 0.35 -9.83 -6.69
CA ALA A 55 -0.34 -10.30 -7.89
C ALA A 55 0.63 -10.34 -9.08
N THR A 56 1.53 -9.38 -9.20
CA THR A 56 2.57 -9.39 -10.24
C THR A 56 3.49 -10.59 -10.06
N ILE A 57 4.01 -10.83 -8.85
CA ILE A 57 4.87 -11.99 -8.58
C ILE A 57 4.11 -13.30 -8.82
N THR A 58 2.87 -13.39 -8.35
CA THR A 58 1.98 -14.54 -8.56
C THR A 58 1.76 -14.80 -10.03
N ASN A 59 1.49 -13.76 -10.83
CA ASN A 59 1.35 -13.89 -12.27
C ASN A 59 2.63 -14.40 -12.93
N TYR A 60 3.82 -13.96 -12.51
CA TYR A 60 5.08 -14.51 -13.01
C TYR A 60 5.32 -15.95 -12.57
N HIS A 61 4.84 -16.32 -11.40
CA HIS A 61 4.94 -17.68 -10.86
C HIS A 61 3.93 -18.65 -11.51
N HIS A 62 2.79 -18.15 -12.00
CA HIS A 62 1.72 -18.94 -12.63
C HIS A 62 1.74 -18.92 -14.16
N LYS A 63 2.23 -17.85 -14.82
CA LYS A 63 2.16 -17.71 -16.28
C LYS A 63 3.04 -18.73 -17.00
N GLN A 64 2.40 -19.54 -17.83
CA GLN A 64 3.00 -20.42 -18.84
C GLN A 64 3.69 -19.67 -20.00
N GLU A 65 3.50 -18.34 -20.16
CA GLU A 65 4.18 -17.52 -21.20
C GLU A 65 5.69 -17.30 -20.98
N LEU A 66 6.35 -18.17 -20.21
CA LEU A 66 7.77 -18.50 -20.36
C LEU A 66 8.02 -19.43 -21.57
N HIS A 67 7.02 -19.61 -22.45
CA HIS A 67 7.11 -20.24 -23.77
C HIS A 67 8.12 -19.59 -24.71
N THR A 68 9.41 -19.85 -24.49
CA THR A 68 10.40 -19.89 -25.57
C THR A 68 11.10 -21.24 -25.51
N VAL A 69 10.51 -22.19 -26.23
CA VAL A 69 11.15 -23.23 -27.08
C VAL A 69 12.54 -23.70 -26.64
N GLU A 70 12.68 -24.25 -25.44
CA GLU A 70 13.71 -25.26 -25.15
C GLU A 70 13.08 -26.27 -24.19
N ALA A 71 12.75 -27.45 -24.71
CA ALA A 71 11.94 -28.50 -24.08
C ALA A 71 12.62 -29.21 -22.87
N ASP A 72 13.56 -28.56 -22.16
CA ASP A 72 14.38 -29.23 -21.15
C ASP A 72 14.93 -28.32 -20.02
N LYS A 73 14.31 -27.14 -19.78
CA LYS A 73 14.74 -26.26 -18.69
C LYS A 73 13.54 -25.87 -17.83
N SER A 74 13.62 -26.17 -16.54
CA SER A 74 12.68 -25.70 -15.50
C SER A 74 12.35 -24.22 -15.73
N GLU A 75 11.06 -23.89 -15.83
CA GLU A 75 10.61 -22.52 -16.06
C GLU A 75 10.99 -21.65 -14.86
N THR A 76 11.86 -20.67 -15.09
CA THR A 76 12.39 -19.79 -14.02
C THR A 76 12.24 -18.32 -14.38
N TYR A 77 12.01 -17.49 -13.35
CA TYR A 77 12.07 -16.04 -13.45
C TYR A 77 13.07 -15.49 -12.42
N VAL A 78 13.37 -14.19 -12.53
CA VAL A 78 14.31 -13.51 -11.65
C VAL A 78 13.57 -12.48 -10.81
N LEU A 79 13.77 -12.55 -9.51
CA LEU A 79 13.45 -11.47 -8.57
C LEU A 79 14.73 -10.77 -8.18
N LYS A 80 14.77 -9.46 -8.36
CA LYS A 80 15.88 -8.62 -7.91
C LYS A 80 15.41 -7.74 -6.77
N TYR A 81 16.22 -7.64 -5.74
CA TYR A 81 16.03 -6.65 -4.69
C TYR A 81 17.28 -5.80 -4.53
N ASP A 82 17.10 -4.48 -4.61
CA ASP A 82 18.12 -3.50 -4.30
C ASP A 82 17.84 -2.93 -2.89
N PRO A 83 18.62 -3.30 -1.87
CA PRO A 83 18.41 -2.83 -0.50
C PRO A 83 18.76 -1.34 -0.32
N LEU A 84 19.58 -0.75 -1.18
CA LEU A 84 19.93 0.68 -1.11
C LEU A 84 18.77 1.53 -1.62
N LEU A 85 18.17 1.11 -2.74
CA LEU A 85 17.01 1.77 -3.32
C LEU A 85 15.70 1.34 -2.66
N LYS A 86 15.72 0.27 -1.84
CA LYS A 86 14.55 -0.43 -1.29
C LYS A 86 13.52 -0.71 -2.38
N LYS A 87 13.99 -1.21 -3.53
CA LYS A 87 13.22 -1.47 -4.74
C LYS A 87 13.39 -2.89 -5.21
N GLY A 88 12.26 -3.52 -5.54
CA GLY A 88 12.21 -4.82 -6.16
C GLY A 88 11.98 -4.72 -7.67
N PHE A 89 12.53 -5.67 -8.41
CA PHE A 89 12.30 -5.83 -9.84
C PHE A 89 12.02 -7.30 -10.14
N ILE A 90 11.25 -7.54 -11.20
CA ILE A 90 10.90 -8.88 -11.65
C ILE A 90 11.01 -8.97 -13.17
N GLY A 91 11.43 -10.12 -13.68
CA GLY A 91 11.45 -10.36 -15.12
C GLY A 91 11.89 -11.76 -15.49
N LYS A 92 11.96 -12.01 -16.78
CA LYS A 92 12.52 -13.26 -17.33
C LYS A 92 14.04 -13.24 -17.18
N SER A 93 14.65 -14.41 -16.98
CA SER A 93 16.12 -14.53 -16.81
C SER A 93 16.95 -13.97 -17.98
N SER A 94 16.34 -13.77 -19.15
CA SER A 94 16.98 -13.24 -20.37
C SER A 94 16.46 -11.86 -20.79
N ALA A 95 15.60 -11.20 -20.00
CA ALA A 95 14.93 -9.96 -20.38
C ALA A 95 15.18 -8.82 -19.37
N THR A 96 14.83 -7.60 -19.79
CA THR A 96 14.87 -6.42 -18.91
C THR A 96 13.94 -6.59 -17.72
N LEU A 97 14.46 -6.37 -16.52
CA LEU A 97 13.68 -6.42 -15.29
C LEU A 97 12.75 -5.20 -15.19
N VAL A 98 11.52 -5.44 -14.77
CA VAL A 98 10.48 -4.42 -14.58
C VAL A 98 10.37 -4.13 -13.07
N PRO A 99 10.26 -2.86 -12.65
CA PRO A 99 10.07 -2.53 -11.24
C PRO A 99 8.75 -3.11 -10.72
N LEU A 100 8.78 -3.69 -9.52
CA LEU A 100 7.58 -4.21 -8.84
C LEU A 100 6.70 -3.10 -8.27
N GLN A 101 7.26 -1.93 -8.03
CA GLN A 101 6.57 -0.82 -7.36
C GLN A 101 6.81 0.53 -8.06
N PRO A 102 5.86 1.47 -7.94
CA PRO A 102 6.06 2.86 -8.33
C PRO A 102 7.18 3.55 -7.52
N ASN A 103 7.79 4.58 -8.09
CA ASN A 103 9.00 5.22 -7.56
C ASN A 103 8.86 5.91 -6.17
N THR A 104 7.64 6.05 -5.65
CA THR A 104 7.34 6.88 -4.47
C THR A 104 7.33 6.13 -3.15
N LYS A 105 7.46 4.79 -3.17
CA LYS A 105 7.41 3.93 -1.98
C LYS A 105 8.59 2.97 -1.93
N THR A 106 8.86 2.49 -0.73
CA THR A 106 9.94 1.54 -0.45
C THR A 106 9.36 0.19 -0.09
N MET A 107 10.02 -0.88 -0.53
CA MET A 107 9.66 -2.24 -0.15
C MET A 107 10.82 -2.95 0.52
N TYR A 108 10.45 -3.96 1.30
CA TYR A 108 11.31 -5.03 1.77
C TYR A 108 10.69 -6.33 1.32
N ILE A 109 11.53 -7.24 0.85
CA ILE A 109 11.09 -8.56 0.40
C ILE A 109 12.03 -9.62 0.97
N GLU A 110 11.43 -10.67 1.51
CA GLU A 110 12.11 -11.86 1.96
C GLU A 110 11.53 -13.07 1.24
N ILE A 111 12.39 -14.01 0.91
CA ILE A 111 12.01 -15.23 0.19
C ILE A 111 12.54 -16.41 0.99
N ASP A 112 11.67 -17.36 1.30
CA ASP A 112 12.00 -18.54 2.12
C ASP A 112 12.51 -18.16 3.53
N GLY A 113 11.93 -17.09 4.11
CA GLY A 113 12.29 -16.60 5.44
C GLY A 113 13.64 -15.89 5.53
N ALA A 114 14.26 -15.58 4.39
CA ALA A 114 15.53 -14.86 4.34
C ALA A 114 15.44 -13.61 3.47
N SER A 115 15.91 -12.48 4.01
CA SER A 115 16.28 -11.30 3.23
C SER A 115 17.37 -11.67 2.21
N PHE A 116 17.24 -11.19 0.99
CA PHE A 116 18.24 -11.37 -0.07
C PHE A 116 18.69 -10.02 -0.64
N SER A 117 19.76 -10.00 -1.41
CA SER A 117 20.23 -8.81 -2.13
C SER A 117 20.69 -9.21 -3.53
N GLY A 118 20.41 -8.37 -4.52
CA GLY A 118 20.68 -8.69 -5.91
C GLY A 118 19.61 -9.62 -6.48
N GLU A 119 20.02 -10.50 -7.40
CA GLU A 119 19.12 -11.32 -8.21
C GLU A 119 19.01 -12.74 -7.64
N LYS A 120 17.78 -13.19 -7.39
CA LYS A 120 17.42 -14.57 -7.02
C LYS A 120 16.61 -15.18 -8.17
N LYS A 121 17.10 -16.30 -8.69
CA LYS A 121 16.39 -17.10 -9.69
C LYS A 121 15.38 -17.97 -8.97
N ILE A 122 14.13 -17.92 -9.41
CA ILE A 122 13.01 -18.64 -8.81
C ILE A 122 12.51 -19.68 -9.80
N ASN A 123 12.35 -20.91 -9.33
CA ASN A 123 11.71 -22.00 -10.06
C ASN A 123 10.20 -21.93 -9.83
N THR A 124 9.42 -22.04 -10.91
CA THR A 124 7.95 -22.01 -10.84
C THR A 124 7.36 -23.30 -10.28
N ALA A 125 8.08 -24.42 -10.37
CA ALA A 125 7.62 -25.70 -9.84
C ALA A 125 7.65 -25.79 -8.30
N ASP A 126 8.48 -24.96 -7.66
CA ASP A 126 8.66 -24.97 -6.22
C ASP A 126 7.73 -23.93 -5.56
N PRO A 127 7.03 -24.26 -4.45
CA PRO A 127 6.28 -23.28 -3.69
C PRO A 127 7.16 -22.11 -3.26
N LEU A 128 6.70 -20.88 -3.52
CA LEU A 128 7.43 -19.68 -3.18
C LEU A 128 6.86 -19.04 -1.92
N TYR A 129 7.67 -19.00 -0.86
CA TYR A 129 7.34 -18.29 0.37
C TYR A 129 7.79 -16.84 0.24
N ILE A 130 6.88 -15.89 0.40
CA ILE A 130 7.16 -14.46 0.31
C ILE A 130 6.68 -13.75 1.56
N TYR A 131 7.58 -12.96 2.14
CA TYR A 131 7.22 -11.85 3.01
C TYR A 131 7.50 -10.54 2.27
N LEU A 132 6.50 -9.66 2.25
CA LEU A 132 6.54 -8.35 1.60
C LEU A 132 6.13 -7.29 2.61
N LYS A 133 6.92 -6.24 2.72
CA LYS A 133 6.59 -5.04 3.49
C LYS A 133 6.72 -3.82 2.60
N VAL A 134 5.66 -3.01 2.53
CA VAL A 134 5.64 -1.74 1.79
C VAL A 134 5.52 -0.59 2.77
N GLU A 135 6.28 0.47 2.55
CA GLU A 135 6.34 1.65 3.41
C GLU A 135 6.17 2.94 2.60
N ASN A 136 5.36 3.88 3.11
CA ASN A 136 5.21 5.22 2.54
C ASN A 136 6.14 6.24 3.20
N GLN A 137 6.14 7.47 2.70
CA GLN A 137 6.98 8.57 3.19
C GLN A 137 6.66 8.99 4.63
N GLN A 138 5.49 8.61 5.14
CA GLN A 138 5.02 8.87 6.50
C GLN A 138 5.35 7.71 7.46
N ASN A 139 6.21 6.77 7.06
CA ASN A 139 6.59 5.56 7.80
C ASN A 139 5.40 4.64 8.16
N GLN A 140 4.28 4.76 7.45
CA GLN A 140 3.19 3.80 7.56
C GLN A 140 3.55 2.57 6.73
N THR A 141 3.27 1.40 7.29
CA THR A 141 3.68 0.12 6.69
C THR A 141 2.48 -0.79 6.47
N TYR A 142 2.60 -1.66 5.48
CA TYR A 142 1.69 -2.78 5.25
C TYR A 142 2.51 -4.01 4.90
N GLU A 143 2.15 -5.13 5.51
CA GLU A 143 2.93 -6.37 5.46
C GLU A 143 2.04 -7.53 4.96
N ILE A 144 2.61 -8.38 4.11
CA ILE A 144 1.97 -9.60 3.62
C ILE A 144 2.97 -10.74 3.76
N GLU A 145 2.53 -11.84 4.38
CA GLU A 145 3.25 -13.11 4.40
C GLU A 145 2.38 -14.17 3.74
N THR A 146 2.89 -14.83 2.70
CA THR A 146 2.11 -15.79 1.93
C THR A 146 2.98 -16.81 1.19
N ILE A 147 2.31 -17.86 0.70
CA ILE A 147 2.91 -18.91 -0.13
C ILE A 147 2.22 -18.90 -1.49
N ILE A 148 3.00 -18.79 -2.55
CA ILE A 148 2.53 -18.92 -3.92
C ILE A 148 2.85 -20.33 -4.38
N LYS A 149 1.84 -21.07 -4.85
CA LYS A 149 1.99 -22.43 -5.40
C LYS A 149 1.48 -22.43 -6.83
N GLN A 150 2.15 -23.18 -7.70
CA GLN A 150 1.61 -23.52 -9.01
C GLN A 150 0.48 -24.55 -8.84
N TYR A 151 -0.66 -24.35 -9.51
CA TYR A 151 -1.82 -25.25 -9.51
C TYR A 151 -1.97 -25.94 -10.85
#